data_AF-A0A6P5GR37-F1
#
_entry.id   AF-A0A6P5GR37-F1
#
_cell.length_a   1.000
_cell.length_b   1.000
_cell.length_c   1.000
_cell.angle_alpha   90.00
_cell.angle_beta   90.00
_cell.angle_gamma   90.00
#
_symmetry.space_group_name_H-M   'P 1'
#
loop_
_entity.id
_entity.type
_entity.pdbx_description
1 polymer ?
#
loop_
_entity_poly.entity_id
_entity_poly.type
_entity_poly.pdbx_seq_one_letter_code
_entity_poly.pdbx_strand_id
1 'polypeptide(L)'
;MDAGEGGMASRDQEHRISIPDHNNNAGGSGVSVGPGFINEEYLSSLPSDPPDADEEWIREMEDKIDRAFKDSTLLPAWYFKKETKPKICKLPLRDRISQPGSETEGGLSQPSVVGIGPFHHQLHRQDKISISDKEKFLIVGLMNSLCGLDLASCLVKIKNQVANARNSYKLDVSDQSSSFKDDKSFAEMLLLDSYFILFMLTIKLRKGLARYTLTPPTPNKFTDPLALSQDDPSKFLDIIFNKDEIALDLLIFDNQVPFFVIEELFKELELEKPLHECALEFFETIHPRSARHCMDKSISPPEFLHLLDLFHWSRVPQNKYSLPDQRQDSMYWGRDTPNARELTESATMFEKKTNGSSLDFTFRRHWFRCIIGVFDIPELHICNYSSLIFHNLITFEIQSSSRGRCTMAFSALMRNLLQREEDVKLLRQRGILASSSMADRQLIDLFARLSRLTENHQMPNDLFNICQQVRSHHDNPVNQFCGSIIIRYFPSPLVTLTVFGAILLFIPTLLQTIYAML
;
A
#
# COMPACT_ATOMS: atom_id res chain seq x y z
N MET A 1 21.40 59.40 -7.72
CA MET A 1 19.96 59.17 -7.92
C MET A 1 19.60 57.89 -7.17
N ASP A 2 19.72 57.84 -5.85
CA ASP A 2 19.07 58.67 -4.79
C ASP A 2 17.63 58.17 -4.62
N ALA A 3 17.28 57.45 -3.54
CA ALA A 3 17.18 57.85 -2.13
C ALA A 3 15.83 58.56 -1.82
N GLY A 4 15.20 58.39 -0.66
CA GLY A 4 15.49 57.53 0.51
C GLY A 4 14.15 57.18 1.19
N GLU A 5 13.94 57.17 2.50
CA GLU A 5 14.80 57.03 3.70
C GLU A 5 13.89 56.95 4.94
N GLY A 6 14.43 56.52 6.10
CA GLY A 6 13.76 56.57 7.41
C GLY A 6 12.76 55.42 7.70
N GLY A 7 12.61 54.95 8.94
CA GLY A 7 13.32 55.26 10.19
C GLY A 7 12.56 54.61 11.37
N MET A 8 13.04 53.49 11.92
CA MET A 8 13.97 53.42 13.06
C MET A 8 13.41 54.01 14.37
N ALA A 9 12.97 53.12 15.28
CA ALA A 9 12.79 53.40 16.70
C ALA A 9 12.91 52.10 17.52
N SER A 10 13.92 52.02 18.39
CA SER A 10 14.08 50.92 19.35
C SER A 10 13.33 51.23 20.67
N ARG A 11 12.95 50.19 21.41
CA ARG A 11 12.96 50.24 22.88
C ARG A 11 12.88 48.86 23.53
N ASP A 12 13.92 48.51 24.26
CA ASP A 12 13.89 47.48 25.30
C ASP A 12 13.08 47.99 26.51
N GLN A 13 12.41 47.10 27.22
CA GLN A 13 12.16 47.32 28.65
C GLN A 13 11.95 46.00 29.40
N GLU A 14 12.86 45.70 30.32
CA GLU A 14 12.68 44.65 31.33
C GLU A 14 11.57 45.04 32.31
N HIS A 15 10.81 44.06 32.80
CA HIS A 15 10.19 44.17 34.12
C HIS A 15 10.27 42.85 34.89
N ARG A 16 10.58 42.96 36.18
CA ARG A 16 10.86 41.90 37.15
C ARG A 16 10.19 42.31 38.48
N ILE A 17 10.15 41.40 39.46
CA ILE A 17 9.66 41.61 40.86
C ILE A 17 8.13 41.93 40.91
N SER A 18 7.33 41.56 41.92
CA SER A 18 7.60 41.03 43.27
C SER A 18 6.58 40.00 43.77
N ILE A 19 7.01 39.19 44.75
CA ILE A 19 6.16 38.41 45.66
C ILE A 19 5.71 39.32 46.83
N PRO A 20 4.47 39.18 47.35
CA PRO A 20 4.09 39.65 48.67
C PRO A 20 3.96 38.48 49.67
N ASP A 21 4.83 38.43 50.68
CA ASP A 21 4.58 37.63 51.88
C ASP A 21 3.40 38.22 52.68
N HIS A 22 2.64 37.36 53.36
CA HIS A 22 1.82 37.82 54.48
C HIS A 22 1.89 36.85 55.67
N ASN A 23 2.53 37.32 56.73
CA ASN A 23 2.68 36.64 58.01
C ASN A 23 1.69 37.23 59.03
N ASN A 24 1.19 36.39 59.98
CA ASN A 24 0.48 36.68 61.25
C ASN A 24 -0.66 35.68 61.53
N ASN A 25 -1.01 35.31 62.78
CA ASN A 25 -0.25 35.24 64.04
C ASN A 25 -1.06 34.45 65.10
N ALA A 26 -0.38 33.94 66.14
CA ALA A 26 -0.91 33.42 67.42
C ALA A 26 -1.83 32.17 67.38
N GLY A 27 -1.80 31.28 68.38
CA GLY A 27 -0.91 31.16 69.55
C GLY A 27 -1.46 30.21 70.62
N GLY A 28 -0.63 29.62 71.49
CA GLY A 28 -1.12 28.75 72.58
C GLY A 28 -0.10 27.88 73.34
N SER A 29 0.51 28.46 74.39
CA SER A 29 0.99 27.83 75.65
C SER A 29 1.07 26.28 75.78
N GLY A 30 2.27 25.73 76.06
CA GLY A 30 2.46 24.34 76.55
C GLY A 30 3.86 24.09 77.14
N VAL A 31 3.95 23.41 78.29
CA VAL A 31 5.11 23.39 79.23
C VAL A 31 5.11 22.03 79.99
N SER A 32 6.20 21.29 80.25
CA SER A 32 7.64 21.43 79.95
C SER A 32 8.41 20.10 80.05
N VAL A 33 9.56 20.00 79.34
CA VAL A 33 10.82 19.26 79.66
C VAL A 33 10.76 17.85 80.28
N GLY A 34 11.31 16.86 79.57
CA GLY A 34 11.78 15.58 80.11
C GLY A 34 12.41 14.69 79.02
N PRO A 35 13.68 14.25 79.14
CA PRO A 35 14.37 13.56 78.04
C PRO A 35 14.07 12.05 78.01
N GLY A 36 13.38 11.59 76.96
CA GLY A 36 13.28 10.17 76.61
C GLY A 36 14.31 9.80 75.54
N PHE A 37 15.22 8.89 75.85
CA PHE A 37 16.03 8.22 74.82
C PHE A 37 15.10 7.35 73.96
N ILE A 38 15.16 7.53 72.64
CA ILE A 38 14.54 6.64 71.65
C ILE A 38 15.70 6.02 70.86
N ASN A 39 15.73 4.69 70.76
CA ASN A 39 16.85 3.95 70.16
C ASN A 39 16.95 4.23 68.64
N GLU A 40 18.18 4.41 68.16
CA GLU A 40 18.53 4.42 66.73
C GLU A 40 18.51 2.98 66.15
N GLU A 41 17.34 2.33 66.11
CA GLU A 41 17.22 0.97 65.58
C GLU A 41 15.88 0.71 64.84
N TYR A 42 15.26 1.74 64.25
CA TYR A 42 13.96 1.60 63.56
C TYR A 42 13.79 2.42 62.26
N LEU A 43 14.89 2.72 61.56
CA LEU A 43 14.89 3.32 60.21
C LEU A 43 15.63 2.49 59.15
N SER A 44 16.00 1.25 59.48
CA SER A 44 16.83 0.36 58.64
C SER A 44 16.02 -0.72 57.90
N SER A 45 14.74 -0.47 57.61
CA SER A 45 13.85 -1.45 56.97
C SER A 45 12.70 -0.81 56.17
N LEU A 46 13.01 0.14 55.28
CA LEU A 46 12.17 0.37 54.11
C LEU A 46 12.48 -0.72 53.08
N PRO A 47 11.50 -1.49 52.58
CA PRO A 47 11.67 -2.19 51.33
C PRO A 47 11.94 -1.14 50.25
N SER A 48 13.05 -1.25 49.53
CA SER A 48 13.14 -0.63 48.22
C SER A 48 12.02 -1.22 47.36
N ASP A 49 11.17 -0.37 46.78
CA ASP A 49 10.18 -0.83 45.81
C ASP A 49 10.86 -1.69 44.73
N PRO A 50 10.21 -2.77 44.25
CA PRO A 50 10.77 -3.54 43.15
C PRO A 50 11.02 -2.62 41.96
N PRO A 51 12.09 -2.84 41.16
CA PRO A 51 12.28 -2.07 39.94
C PRO A 51 11.02 -2.16 39.09
N ASP A 52 10.59 -1.04 38.52
CA ASP A 52 9.34 -1.02 37.75
C ASP A 52 9.41 -2.08 36.65
N ALA A 53 8.31 -2.79 36.42
CA ALA A 53 8.25 -3.88 35.43
C ALA A 53 8.47 -3.35 34.00
N ASP A 54 8.41 -2.03 33.82
CA ASP A 54 8.84 -1.32 32.62
C ASP A 54 10.38 -1.12 32.58
N GLU A 55 11.05 -0.73 33.67
CA GLU A 55 12.52 -0.60 33.70
C GLU A 55 13.25 -1.94 33.49
N GLU A 56 12.82 -3.00 34.16
CA GLU A 56 13.46 -4.31 34.02
C GLU A 56 13.29 -4.86 32.59
N TRP A 57 12.11 -4.64 32.00
CA TRP A 57 11.84 -5.01 30.61
C TRP A 57 12.60 -4.13 29.59
N ILE A 58 12.73 -2.83 29.84
CA ILE A 58 13.54 -1.92 29.01
C ILE A 58 14.99 -2.40 29.00
N ARG A 59 15.61 -2.59 30.17
CA ARG A 59 17.00 -3.08 30.26
C ARG A 59 17.16 -4.45 29.60
N GLU A 60 16.19 -5.35 29.74
CA GLU A 60 16.20 -6.64 29.05
C GLU A 60 16.12 -6.50 27.52
N MET A 61 15.36 -5.54 27.01
CA MET A 61 15.20 -5.30 25.58
C MET A 61 16.40 -4.54 24.97
N GLU A 62 17.02 -3.61 25.70
CA GLU A 62 18.31 -3.00 25.33
C GLU A 62 19.41 -4.07 25.29
N ASP A 63 19.55 -4.86 26.37
CA ASP A 63 20.46 -6.01 26.43
C ASP A 63 20.09 -7.08 25.38
N LYS A 64 18.82 -7.21 24.93
CA LYS A 64 18.46 -8.07 23.79
C LYS A 64 18.99 -7.54 22.46
N ILE A 65 19.04 -6.23 22.26
CA ILE A 65 19.57 -5.64 21.02
C ILE A 65 21.09 -5.82 20.97
N ASP A 66 21.78 -5.65 22.10
CA ASP A 66 23.22 -5.96 22.24
C ASP A 66 23.51 -7.47 22.16
N ARG A 67 22.64 -8.33 22.72
CA ARG A 67 22.78 -9.80 22.65
C ARG A 67 22.40 -10.39 21.28
N ALA A 68 21.47 -9.78 20.54
CA ALA A 68 21.15 -10.21 19.18
C ALA A 68 22.34 -10.06 18.21
N PHE A 69 23.30 -9.18 18.56
CA PHE A 69 24.61 -9.07 17.93
C PHE A 69 25.55 -10.27 18.20
N LYS A 70 25.16 -11.22 19.08
CA LYS A 70 25.97 -12.34 19.62
C LYS A 70 25.19 -13.65 19.87
N ASP A 71 24.24 -13.99 19.00
CA ASP A 71 23.40 -15.21 19.00
C ASP A 71 22.30 -15.35 20.10
N SER A 72 21.32 -16.25 19.92
CA SER A 72 19.91 -16.02 20.32
C SER A 72 19.10 -17.24 20.82
N THR A 73 18.29 -17.06 21.90
CA THR A 73 17.11 -17.87 22.40
C THR A 73 16.42 -17.17 23.61
N LEU A 74 15.17 -17.43 24.10
CA LEU A 74 13.84 -17.81 23.56
C LEU A 74 12.71 -17.74 24.66
N LEU A 75 11.67 -16.88 24.52
CA LEU A 75 10.27 -16.97 25.09
C LEU A 75 10.02 -16.96 26.65
N PRO A 76 8.79 -16.72 27.20
CA PRO A 76 7.48 -16.16 26.72
C PRO A 76 6.98 -14.96 27.63
N ALA A 77 5.70 -14.63 28.02
CA ALA A 77 4.27 -15.08 27.86
C ALA A 77 3.21 -14.00 28.29
N TRP A 78 1.95 -14.11 27.79
CA TRP A 78 0.61 -13.59 28.30
C TRP A 78 0.33 -12.04 28.34
N TYR A 79 -0.90 -11.44 28.27
CA TYR A 79 -2.23 -11.74 27.62
C TYR A 79 -3.25 -10.52 27.64
N PHE A 80 -4.31 -10.54 26.77
CA PHE A 80 -5.69 -9.94 26.85
C PHE A 80 -6.12 -8.52 26.32
N LYS A 81 -6.96 -8.52 25.25
CA LYS A 81 -8.28 -7.81 25.00
C LYS A 81 -8.51 -6.28 25.22
N LYS A 82 -9.40 -5.56 24.51
CA LYS A 82 -10.24 -5.78 23.28
C LYS A 82 -10.84 -4.43 22.79
N GLU A 83 -11.23 -4.35 21.50
CA GLU A 83 -12.39 -3.65 20.85
C GLU A 83 -11.95 -3.02 19.50
N THR A 84 -12.88 -2.83 18.54
CA THR A 84 -12.54 -3.11 17.12
C THR A 84 -12.68 -1.97 16.11
N LYS A 85 -11.53 -1.50 15.58
CA LYS A 85 -11.37 -1.03 14.19
C LYS A 85 -11.43 -2.20 13.18
N PRO A 86 -11.53 -1.97 11.86
CA PRO A 86 -11.32 -3.02 10.84
C PRO A 86 -9.96 -3.71 10.97
N LYS A 87 -9.83 -4.93 10.42
CA LYS A 87 -8.79 -5.90 10.79
C LYS A 87 -8.05 -6.51 9.60
N ILE A 88 -6.72 -6.60 9.72
CA ILE A 88 -5.85 -7.49 8.95
C ILE A 88 -6.30 -8.94 9.23
N CYS A 89 -6.55 -9.71 8.18
CA CYS A 89 -7.06 -11.08 8.28
C CYS A 89 -6.03 -12.06 7.71
N LYS A 90 -5.83 -13.22 8.34
CA LYS A 90 -5.08 -14.31 7.72
C LYS A 90 -5.87 -14.87 6.54
N LEU A 91 -5.24 -15.17 5.41
CA LEU A 91 -5.93 -15.80 4.29
C LEU A 91 -6.05 -17.32 4.54
N PRO A 92 -7.28 -17.88 4.67
CA PRO A 92 -7.47 -19.29 4.99
C PRO A 92 -6.84 -20.23 3.97
N LEU A 93 -6.31 -21.36 4.44
CA LEU A 93 -5.74 -22.41 3.57
C LEU A 93 -6.73 -22.91 2.51
N ARG A 94 -8.04 -22.84 2.79
CA ARG A 94 -9.07 -23.21 1.81
C ARG A 94 -9.09 -22.25 0.63
N ASP A 95 -8.93 -20.95 0.86
CA ASP A 95 -8.95 -19.94 -0.22
C ASP A 95 -7.62 -19.94 -1.00
N ARG A 96 -6.52 -20.38 -0.38
CA ARG A 96 -5.23 -20.67 -1.02
C ARG A 96 -5.22 -21.93 -1.89
N ILE A 97 -6.26 -22.77 -1.83
CA ILE A 97 -6.32 -24.11 -2.48
C ILE A 97 -7.57 -24.28 -3.36
N SER A 98 -8.61 -23.47 -3.21
CA SER A 98 -9.91 -23.67 -3.88
C SER A 98 -9.95 -23.17 -5.33
N GLN A 99 -9.03 -23.65 -6.16
CA GLN A 99 -9.10 -23.62 -7.62
C GLN A 99 -8.20 -24.73 -8.20
N PRO A 100 -8.71 -25.65 -9.03
CA PRO A 100 -7.87 -26.68 -9.64
C PRO A 100 -7.21 -26.17 -10.93
N GLY A 101 -5.87 -26.07 -10.96
CA GLY A 101 -5.12 -25.89 -12.21
C GLY A 101 -3.66 -25.41 -12.06
N SER A 102 -2.71 -26.34 -12.16
CA SER A 102 -1.23 -26.15 -12.16
C SER A 102 -0.55 -25.99 -10.79
N GLU A 103 0.71 -26.45 -10.72
CA GLU A 103 1.35 -26.93 -9.48
C GLU A 103 2.24 -25.88 -8.77
N THR A 104 2.05 -24.59 -9.07
CA THR A 104 2.88 -23.48 -8.56
C THR A 104 2.10 -22.38 -7.80
N GLU A 105 0.78 -22.52 -7.64
CA GLU A 105 -0.07 -21.39 -7.21
C GLU A 105 0.01 -21.03 -5.71
N GLY A 106 0.56 -21.91 -4.87
CA GLY A 106 0.66 -21.71 -3.42
C GLY A 106 1.56 -20.54 -2.97
N GLY A 107 2.34 -19.94 -3.88
CA GLY A 107 3.23 -18.81 -3.61
C GLY A 107 2.57 -17.43 -3.63
N LEU A 108 1.37 -17.26 -4.21
CA LEU A 108 0.74 -15.93 -4.38
C LEU A 108 0.22 -15.29 -3.08
N SER A 109 0.35 -15.97 -1.94
CA SER A 109 -0.09 -15.51 -0.60
C SER A 109 0.84 -16.01 0.51
N GLN A 110 2.14 -16.12 0.21
CA GLN A 110 3.20 -16.39 1.17
C GLN A 110 4.39 -15.49 0.84
N PRO A 111 5.03 -14.84 1.83
CA PRO A 111 6.25 -14.09 1.60
C PRO A 111 7.37 -15.02 1.12
N SER A 112 8.23 -14.46 0.28
CA SER A 112 9.33 -15.16 -0.40
C SER A 112 10.70 -14.85 0.22
N VAL A 113 10.84 -13.66 0.80
CA VAL A 113 12.08 -13.13 1.36
C VAL A 113 11.90 -12.72 2.83
N VAL A 114 10.77 -12.10 3.21
CA VAL A 114 10.56 -11.56 4.57
C VAL A 114 9.12 -11.68 5.08
N GLY A 115 8.98 -12.40 6.19
CA GLY A 115 7.73 -12.52 6.96
C GLY A 115 7.53 -11.33 7.88
N ILE A 116 6.42 -10.62 7.69
CA ILE A 116 5.99 -9.42 8.41
C ILE A 116 4.62 -9.68 9.05
N GLY A 117 4.48 -9.29 10.31
CA GLY A 117 3.27 -9.51 11.09
C GLY A 117 3.14 -10.95 11.64
N PRO A 118 2.18 -11.16 12.56
CA PRO A 118 2.07 -12.38 13.35
C PRO A 118 1.68 -13.63 12.56
N PHE A 119 1.11 -13.49 11.35
CA PHE A 119 0.65 -14.63 10.55
C PHE A 119 1.78 -15.36 9.84
N HIS A 120 2.86 -14.66 9.47
CA HIS A 120 4.04 -15.22 8.82
C HIS A 120 5.27 -15.29 9.72
N HIS A 121 5.23 -14.72 10.94
CA HIS A 121 6.29 -14.80 11.96
C HIS A 121 6.81 -16.22 12.27
N GLN A 122 6.01 -17.26 12.01
CA GLN A 122 6.44 -18.65 12.20
C GLN A 122 7.31 -19.20 11.06
N LEU A 123 7.33 -18.56 9.88
CA LEU A 123 8.15 -18.98 8.74
C LEU A 123 9.66 -18.76 9.01
N HIS A 124 10.00 -17.75 9.81
CA HIS A 124 11.36 -17.50 10.34
C HIS A 124 11.90 -18.67 11.17
N ARG A 125 11.00 -19.44 11.81
CA ARG A 125 11.36 -20.60 12.65
C ARG A 125 11.35 -21.93 11.89
N GLN A 126 11.23 -21.86 10.56
CA GLN A 126 11.19 -23.01 9.65
C GLN A 126 12.13 -22.83 8.46
N ASP A 127 13.02 -21.84 8.49
CA ASP A 127 14.00 -21.49 7.44
C ASP A 127 13.39 -21.35 6.03
N LYS A 128 12.14 -20.88 5.96
CA LYS A 128 11.35 -20.79 4.71
C LYS A 128 11.51 -19.49 3.92
N ILE A 129 12.22 -18.52 4.49
CA ILE A 129 12.36 -17.14 4.01
C ILE A 129 13.75 -16.63 4.39
N SER A 130 14.35 -15.79 3.53
CA SER A 130 15.77 -15.43 3.60
C SER A 130 16.13 -14.42 4.69
N ILE A 131 15.18 -13.58 5.12
CA ILE A 131 15.36 -12.57 6.17
C ILE A 131 14.64 -13.04 7.42
N SER A 132 15.40 -13.56 8.38
CA SER A 132 14.88 -13.98 9.69
C SER A 132 14.78 -12.80 10.66
N ASP A 133 14.22 -13.04 11.84
CA ASP A 133 14.22 -12.03 12.91
C ASP A 133 15.65 -11.61 13.34
N LYS A 134 16.69 -12.45 13.12
CA LYS A 134 18.10 -12.06 13.37
C LYS A 134 18.52 -10.89 12.48
N GLU A 135 18.19 -10.93 11.18
CA GLU A 135 18.47 -9.85 10.24
C GLU A 135 17.71 -8.56 10.62
N LYS A 136 16.49 -8.68 11.15
CA LYS A 136 15.72 -7.52 11.64
C LYS A 136 16.33 -6.91 12.90
N PHE A 137 16.80 -7.72 13.85
CA PHE A 137 17.52 -7.22 15.03
C PHE A 137 18.77 -6.44 14.64
N LEU A 138 19.55 -6.96 13.68
CA LEU A 138 20.70 -6.26 13.12
C LEU A 138 20.30 -4.93 12.45
N ILE A 139 19.14 -4.88 11.79
CA ILE A 139 18.59 -3.63 11.22
C ILE A 139 18.14 -2.65 12.30
N VAL A 140 17.55 -3.09 13.42
CA VAL A 140 17.27 -2.20 14.58
C VAL A 140 18.57 -1.61 15.14
N GLY A 141 19.62 -2.43 15.28
CA GLY A 141 20.94 -1.96 15.70
C GLY A 141 21.54 -0.93 14.73
N LEU A 142 21.42 -1.14 13.40
CA LEU A 142 21.82 -0.15 12.40
C LEU A 142 20.98 1.13 12.45
N MET A 143 19.66 1.02 12.58
CA MET A 143 18.77 2.17 12.67
C MET A 143 19.09 3.02 13.89
N ASN A 144 19.40 2.39 15.03
CA ASN A 144 19.92 3.08 16.21
C ASN A 144 21.26 3.78 15.92
N SER A 145 22.24 3.06 15.38
CA SER A 145 23.57 3.62 15.06
C SER A 145 23.56 4.73 14.01
N LEU A 146 22.55 4.78 13.12
CA LEU A 146 22.42 5.79 12.06
C LEU A 146 21.57 7.00 12.47
N CYS A 147 20.57 6.81 13.34
CA CYS A 147 19.58 7.84 13.67
C CYS A 147 19.62 8.30 15.14
N GLY A 148 20.31 7.60 16.04
CA GLY A 148 20.38 7.92 17.47
C GLY A 148 19.06 7.63 18.20
N LEU A 149 18.54 6.42 18.06
CA LEU A 149 17.20 6.06 18.56
C LEU A 149 17.18 5.85 20.07
N ASP A 150 16.23 6.49 20.75
CA ASP A 150 15.83 6.14 22.12
C ASP A 150 15.03 4.82 22.09
N LEU A 151 15.76 3.70 22.00
CA LEU A 151 15.18 2.37 21.92
C LEU A 151 14.26 2.08 23.13
N ALA A 152 14.61 2.53 24.34
CA ALA A 152 13.78 2.40 25.53
C ALA A 152 12.40 3.08 25.35
N SER A 153 12.38 4.32 24.89
CA SER A 153 11.14 5.06 24.56
C SER A 153 10.36 4.38 23.43
N CYS A 154 11.03 3.90 22.39
CA CYS A 154 10.43 3.15 21.28
C CYS A 154 9.72 1.87 21.77
N LEU A 155 10.35 1.15 22.70
CA LEU A 155 9.81 -0.04 23.33
C LEU A 155 8.56 0.26 24.15
N VAL A 156 8.60 1.31 24.99
CA VAL A 156 7.42 1.76 25.76
C VAL A 156 6.27 2.19 24.83
N LYS A 157 6.57 2.93 23.76
CA LYS A 157 5.59 3.31 22.72
C LYS A 157 4.94 2.08 22.09
N ILE A 158 5.72 1.07 21.70
CA ILE A 158 5.19 -0.18 21.14
C ILE A 158 4.39 -0.99 22.17
N LYS A 159 4.85 -1.11 23.42
CA LYS A 159 4.14 -1.79 24.52
C LYS A 159 2.75 -1.18 24.73
N ASN A 160 2.67 0.14 24.79
CA ASN A 160 1.41 0.88 24.89
C ASN A 160 0.47 0.66 23.69
N GLN A 161 1.01 0.31 22.52
CA GLN A 161 0.24 0.00 21.31
C GLN A 161 -0.09 -1.49 21.12
N VAL A 162 0.44 -2.42 21.93
CA VAL A 162 0.20 -3.87 21.79
C VAL A 162 -1.29 -4.22 21.74
N ALA A 163 -2.10 -3.68 22.66
CA ALA A 163 -3.53 -3.95 22.71
C ALA A 163 -4.25 -3.46 21.43
N ASN A 164 -3.91 -2.25 20.96
CA ASN A 164 -4.46 -1.65 19.75
C ASN A 164 -4.05 -2.44 18.50
N ALA A 165 -2.77 -2.79 18.38
CA ALA A 165 -2.24 -3.54 17.26
C ALA A 165 -2.82 -4.96 17.19
N ARG A 166 -2.99 -5.65 18.34
CA ARG A 166 -3.75 -6.92 18.38
C ARG A 166 -5.21 -6.74 17.97
N ASN A 167 -5.83 -5.63 18.35
CA ASN A 167 -7.19 -5.30 17.90
C ASN A 167 -7.28 -5.05 16.39
N SER A 168 -6.18 -4.72 15.71
CA SER A 168 -6.10 -4.67 14.24
C SER A 168 -5.96 -6.04 13.55
N TYR A 169 -5.93 -7.17 14.26
CA TYR A 169 -5.90 -8.51 13.64
C TYR A 169 -7.21 -9.30 13.86
N LYS A 170 -7.64 -10.07 12.86
CA LYS A 170 -8.73 -11.05 12.92
C LYS A 170 -8.10 -12.44 13.02
N LEU A 171 -8.18 -13.04 14.20
CA LEU A 171 -7.67 -14.38 14.47
C LEU A 171 -8.83 -15.37 14.53
N ASP A 172 -8.70 -16.48 13.81
CA ASP A 172 -9.50 -17.67 14.05
C ASP A 172 -8.99 -18.44 15.27
N VAL A 173 -9.84 -19.30 15.83
CA VAL A 173 -9.56 -20.05 17.07
C VAL A 173 -8.29 -20.91 16.96
N SER A 174 -7.92 -21.34 15.76
CA SER A 174 -6.72 -22.10 15.42
C SER A 174 -5.42 -21.30 15.37
N ASP A 175 -5.46 -19.98 15.14
CA ASP A 175 -4.26 -19.13 14.98
C ASP A 175 -3.68 -18.63 16.30
N GLN A 176 -4.10 -19.22 17.41
CA GLN A 176 -3.69 -18.93 18.79
C GLN A 176 -2.26 -19.37 19.14
N SER A 177 -1.28 -19.01 18.30
CA SER A 177 0.13 -19.23 18.58
C SER A 177 0.57 -18.53 19.88
N SER A 178 1.53 -19.12 20.59
CA SER A 178 2.08 -18.56 21.83
C SER A 178 2.65 -17.14 21.63
N SER A 179 3.28 -16.90 20.47
CA SER A 179 3.88 -15.61 20.12
C SER A 179 2.87 -14.45 20.00
N PHE A 180 1.59 -14.72 19.71
CA PHE A 180 0.56 -13.68 19.68
C PHE A 180 -0.06 -13.42 21.07
N LYS A 181 -0.02 -14.44 21.95
CA LYS A 181 -0.55 -14.38 23.32
C LYS A 181 0.39 -13.67 24.29
N ASP A 182 1.68 -13.67 23.99
CA ASP A 182 2.69 -12.92 24.72
C ASP A 182 2.70 -11.46 24.29
N ASP A 183 2.57 -10.54 25.25
CA ASP A 183 2.63 -9.10 24.99
C ASP A 183 4.05 -8.67 24.64
N LYS A 184 5.05 -9.34 25.23
CA LYS A 184 6.48 -9.10 25.05
C LYS A 184 6.98 -9.58 23.67
N SER A 185 6.76 -10.84 23.31
CA SER A 185 7.09 -11.35 21.96
C SER A 185 6.31 -10.65 20.84
N PHE A 186 5.10 -10.15 21.12
CA PHE A 186 4.31 -9.41 20.14
C PHE A 186 4.82 -7.97 19.97
N ALA A 187 5.18 -7.28 21.06
CA ALA A 187 5.88 -6.01 21.01
C ALA A 187 7.22 -6.11 20.26
N GLU A 188 8.01 -7.16 20.55
CA GLU A 188 9.28 -7.46 19.88
C GLU A 188 9.09 -7.62 18.36
N MET A 189 8.12 -8.45 17.92
CA MET A 189 7.77 -8.59 16.50
C MET A 189 7.34 -7.27 15.86
N LEU A 190 6.48 -6.48 16.52
CA LEU A 190 6.04 -5.19 16.00
C LEU A 190 7.20 -4.19 15.84
N LEU A 191 8.13 -4.15 16.80
CA LEU A 191 9.32 -3.31 16.78
C LEU A 191 10.25 -3.70 15.62
N LEU A 192 10.59 -4.99 15.53
CA LEU A 192 11.47 -5.53 14.49
C LEU A 192 10.92 -5.32 13.09
N ASP A 193 9.64 -5.64 12.87
CA ASP A 193 9.00 -5.55 11.56
C ASP A 193 8.80 -4.10 11.13
N SER A 194 8.43 -3.22 12.06
CA SER A 194 8.28 -1.79 11.78
C SER A 194 9.62 -1.14 11.46
N TYR A 195 10.70 -1.43 12.21
CA TYR A 195 12.02 -0.90 11.88
C TYR A 195 12.63 -1.53 10.62
N PHE A 196 12.34 -2.78 10.32
CA PHE A 196 12.68 -3.38 9.02
C PHE A 196 12.03 -2.60 7.87
N ILE A 197 10.72 -2.30 7.98
CA ILE A 197 10.01 -1.46 7.02
C ILE A 197 10.66 -0.07 6.96
N LEU A 198 10.84 0.61 8.10
CA LEU A 198 11.40 1.96 8.13
C LEU A 198 12.81 2.04 7.52
N PHE A 199 13.66 1.04 7.76
CA PHE A 199 14.97 0.91 7.11
C PHE A 199 14.84 0.89 5.58
N MET A 200 14.01 -0.01 5.04
CA MET A 200 13.78 -0.14 3.59
C MET A 200 13.13 1.11 2.98
N LEU A 201 12.30 1.83 3.73
CA LEU A 201 11.60 3.03 3.27
C LEU A 201 12.43 4.33 3.37
N THR A 202 13.48 4.39 4.20
CA THR A 202 14.13 5.66 4.55
C THR A 202 15.66 5.68 4.41
N ILE A 203 16.35 4.55 4.58
CA ILE A 203 17.82 4.49 4.48
C ILE A 203 18.22 4.41 3.01
N LYS A 204 19.15 5.28 2.60
CA LYS A 204 19.62 5.37 1.21
C LYS A 204 21.04 4.84 1.07
N LEU A 205 21.22 3.89 0.15
CA LEU A 205 22.52 3.31 -0.21
C LEU A 205 23.19 4.17 -1.29
N ARG A 206 24.36 4.73 -0.99
CA ARG A 206 25.17 5.48 -1.96
C ARG A 206 26.41 4.68 -2.35
N LYS A 207 26.65 4.53 -3.66
CA LYS A 207 27.88 3.89 -4.18
C LYS A 207 29.02 4.91 -4.22
N GLY A 208 30.09 4.65 -3.47
CA GLY A 208 31.37 5.34 -3.58
C GLY A 208 32.34 4.59 -4.49
N LEU A 209 33.57 5.12 -4.63
CA LEU A 209 34.58 4.59 -5.55
C LEU A 209 35.10 3.19 -5.16
N ALA A 210 35.18 2.90 -3.85
CA ALA A 210 35.73 1.64 -3.31
C ALA A 210 34.90 1.05 -2.13
N ARG A 211 33.75 1.65 -1.81
CA ARG A 211 32.87 1.26 -0.70
C ARG A 211 31.45 1.78 -0.93
N TYR A 212 30.47 1.15 -0.29
CA TYR A 212 29.13 1.70 -0.19
C TYR A 212 28.99 2.49 1.10
N THR A 213 28.10 3.48 1.15
CA THR A 213 27.75 4.18 2.39
C THR A 213 26.25 4.19 2.59
N LEU A 214 25.79 3.75 3.75
CA LEU A 214 24.42 3.98 4.21
C LEU A 214 24.34 5.42 4.74
N THR A 215 23.40 6.20 4.22
CA THR A 215 23.10 7.55 4.74
C THR A 215 21.78 7.53 5.50
N PRO A 216 21.71 8.15 6.69
CA PRO A 216 20.45 8.33 7.41
C PRO A 216 19.48 9.20 6.61
N PRO A 217 18.18 9.20 6.95
CA PRO A 217 17.16 9.90 6.16
C PRO A 217 17.32 11.41 6.20
N THR A 218 17.73 11.91 7.37
CA THR A 218 18.08 13.30 7.68
C THR A 218 19.61 13.41 7.85
N PRO A 219 20.35 13.91 6.84
CA PRO A 219 21.80 14.05 6.91
C PRO A 219 22.22 15.26 7.76
N ASN A 220 22.09 15.10 9.09
CA ASN A 220 22.61 16.06 10.07
C ASN A 220 24.14 16.13 10.02
N LYS A 221 24.72 17.27 10.43
CA LYS A 221 26.18 17.51 10.45
C LYS A 221 26.99 16.59 11.39
N PHE A 222 26.33 15.69 12.11
CA PHE A 222 26.90 14.92 13.21
C PHE A 222 26.63 13.40 13.11
N THR A 223 25.90 12.93 12.09
CA THR A 223 25.68 11.50 11.84
C THR A 223 26.56 11.02 10.68
N ASP A 224 27.68 10.38 11.02
CA ASP A 224 28.64 9.85 10.03
C ASP A 224 28.02 8.71 9.21
N PRO A 225 28.04 8.77 7.86
CA PRO A 225 27.51 7.70 7.01
C PRO A 225 28.26 6.38 7.19
N LEU A 226 27.55 5.31 7.55
CA LEU A 226 28.16 4.01 7.80
C LEU A 226 28.73 3.41 6.50
N ALA A 227 30.05 3.26 6.47
CA ALA A 227 30.78 2.75 5.31
C ALA A 227 30.85 1.20 5.33
N LEU A 228 30.26 0.57 4.31
CA LEU A 228 30.34 -0.87 4.07
C LEU A 228 31.44 -1.17 3.04
N SER A 229 32.25 -2.18 3.31
CA SER A 229 33.26 -2.68 2.36
C SER A 229 32.61 -3.30 1.12
N GLN A 230 33.36 -3.44 0.02
CA GLN A 230 32.93 -4.24 -1.14
C GLN A 230 33.36 -5.71 -1.02
N ASP A 231 34.41 -5.99 -0.23
CA ASP A 231 34.97 -7.34 -0.04
C ASP A 231 34.34 -8.08 1.17
N ASP A 232 33.46 -7.41 1.92
CA ASP A 232 32.69 -8.00 3.02
C ASP A 232 31.25 -8.25 2.54
N PRO A 233 30.78 -9.51 2.43
CA PRO A 233 29.42 -9.86 2.05
C PRO A 233 28.45 -9.59 3.23
N SER A 234 28.38 -8.32 3.64
CA SER A 234 27.49 -7.87 4.70
C SER A 234 26.03 -8.02 4.23
N LYS A 235 25.24 -8.82 4.97
CA LYS A 235 23.84 -9.15 4.65
C LYS A 235 22.96 -7.93 4.33
N PHE A 236 23.31 -6.76 4.85
CA PHE A 236 22.64 -5.49 4.56
C PHE A 236 22.68 -5.10 3.07
N LEU A 237 23.78 -5.37 2.36
CA LEU A 237 23.85 -5.12 0.92
C LEU A 237 22.89 -6.05 0.17
N ASP A 238 22.86 -7.34 0.52
CA ASP A 238 21.93 -8.30 -0.08
C ASP A 238 20.46 -7.90 0.19
N ILE A 239 20.12 -7.50 1.41
CA ILE A 239 18.78 -7.01 1.76
C ILE A 239 18.39 -5.78 0.93
N ILE A 240 19.31 -4.81 0.75
CA ILE A 240 19.04 -3.61 -0.04
C ILE A 240 18.97 -3.90 -1.55
N PHE A 241 19.73 -4.88 -2.05
CA PHE A 241 19.67 -5.27 -3.47
C PHE A 241 18.42 -6.10 -3.80
N ASN A 242 17.91 -6.93 -2.90
CA ASN A 242 16.63 -7.65 -3.02
C ASN A 242 15.40 -6.79 -2.65
N LYS A 243 15.51 -5.46 -2.77
CA LYS A 243 14.45 -4.51 -2.39
C LYS A 243 13.14 -4.71 -3.16
N ASP A 244 13.20 -5.19 -4.41
CA ASP A 244 12.03 -5.31 -5.26
C ASP A 244 11.20 -6.53 -4.86
N GLU A 245 11.85 -7.65 -4.51
CA GLU A 245 11.24 -8.83 -3.89
C GLU A 245 10.63 -8.50 -2.51
N ILE A 246 11.38 -7.77 -1.66
CA ILE A 246 10.88 -7.27 -0.38
C ILE A 246 9.64 -6.38 -0.59
N ALA A 247 9.64 -5.54 -1.61
CA ALA A 247 8.49 -4.66 -1.92
C ALA A 247 7.25 -5.44 -2.39
N LEU A 248 7.40 -6.63 -2.96
CA LEU A 248 6.27 -7.54 -3.23
C LEU A 248 5.76 -8.18 -1.93
N ASP A 249 6.66 -8.68 -1.08
CA ASP A 249 6.31 -9.27 0.22
C ASP A 249 5.59 -8.26 1.15
N LEU A 250 6.01 -6.99 1.16
CA LEU A 250 5.35 -5.90 1.90
C LEU A 250 3.96 -5.53 1.35
N LEU A 251 3.53 -6.12 0.24
CA LEU A 251 2.21 -5.95 -0.37
C LEU A 251 1.36 -7.24 -0.35
N ILE A 252 1.80 -8.28 0.37
CA ILE A 252 0.98 -9.48 0.63
C ILE A 252 -0.02 -9.19 1.76
N PHE A 253 -1.29 -9.52 1.55
CA PHE A 253 -2.43 -9.10 2.38
C PHE A 253 -2.35 -9.53 3.86
N ASP A 254 -1.86 -10.73 4.14
CA ASP A 254 -1.65 -11.22 5.51
C ASP A 254 -0.20 -11.08 6.01
N ASN A 255 0.66 -10.38 5.26
CA ASN A 255 2.06 -10.05 5.59
C ASN A 255 2.19 -8.57 5.96
N GLN A 256 1.40 -8.11 6.94
CA GLN A 256 1.19 -6.70 7.24
C GLN A 256 1.31 -6.40 8.74
N VAL A 257 1.85 -5.23 9.06
CA VAL A 257 1.79 -4.57 10.38
C VAL A 257 0.84 -3.35 10.28
N PRO A 258 0.06 -3.01 11.33
CA PRO A 258 -0.84 -1.87 11.27
C PRO A 258 -0.09 -0.55 11.08
N PHE A 259 -0.55 0.30 10.15
CA PHE A 259 0.20 1.48 9.71
C PHE A 259 0.58 2.42 10.86
N PHE A 260 -0.35 2.63 11.81
CA PHE A 260 -0.13 3.50 12.98
C PHE A 260 1.04 3.06 13.89
N VAL A 261 1.42 1.78 13.88
CA VAL A 261 2.57 1.27 14.63
C VAL A 261 3.88 1.74 13.98
N ILE A 262 3.90 1.73 12.65
CA ILE A 262 5.01 2.24 11.83
C ILE A 262 5.08 3.76 11.94
N GLU A 263 3.93 4.46 11.95
CA GLU A 263 3.85 5.91 12.18
C GLU A 263 4.34 6.32 13.59
N GLU A 264 4.11 5.50 14.62
CA GLU A 264 4.57 5.79 15.98
C GLU A 264 6.11 5.80 16.06
N LEU A 265 6.77 4.82 15.44
CA LEU A 265 8.24 4.73 15.39
C LEU A 265 8.87 5.65 14.32
N PHE A 266 8.11 6.08 13.32
CA PHE A 266 8.60 7.02 12.30
C PHE A 266 8.92 8.41 12.88
N LYS A 267 8.23 8.82 13.94
CA LYS A 267 8.43 10.12 14.62
C LYS A 267 9.87 10.30 15.09
N GLU A 268 10.49 9.23 15.55
CA GLU A 268 11.86 9.19 16.08
C GLU A 268 12.95 9.46 15.02
N LEU A 269 12.58 9.47 13.74
CA LEU A 269 13.50 9.74 12.62
C LEU A 269 13.51 11.22 12.21
N GLU A 270 12.59 12.03 12.74
CA GLU A 270 12.46 13.49 12.52
C GLU A 270 12.44 13.94 11.03
N LEU A 271 11.91 13.11 10.11
CA LEU A 271 11.78 13.51 8.70
C LEU A 271 10.70 14.59 8.50
N GLU A 272 11.04 15.63 7.74
CA GLU A 272 10.06 16.57 7.16
C GLU A 272 9.09 15.86 6.19
N LYS A 273 9.58 14.84 5.47
CA LYS A 273 8.80 14.07 4.50
C LYS A 273 7.96 13.00 5.23
N PRO A 274 6.62 12.96 5.10
CA PRO A 274 5.79 12.05 5.87
C PRO A 274 5.90 10.59 5.37
N LEU A 275 5.75 9.64 6.30
CA LEU A 275 5.91 8.18 6.07
C LEU A 275 5.22 7.67 4.80
N HIS A 276 3.98 8.11 4.56
CA HIS A 276 3.19 7.64 3.42
C HIS A 276 3.82 8.00 2.06
N GLU A 277 4.61 9.08 1.97
CA GLU A 277 5.34 9.40 0.74
C GLU A 277 6.68 8.67 0.61
N CYS A 278 7.28 8.23 1.72
CA CYS A 278 8.47 7.38 1.70
C CYS A 278 8.09 5.96 1.24
N ALA A 279 7.00 5.42 1.79
CA ALA A 279 6.38 4.18 1.32
C ALA A 279 6.03 4.21 -0.18
N LEU A 280 5.48 5.33 -0.67
CA LEU A 280 5.09 5.43 -2.07
C LEU A 280 6.23 5.74 -3.05
N GLU A 281 7.36 6.29 -2.58
CA GLU A 281 8.63 6.34 -3.33
C GLU A 281 9.20 4.92 -3.49
N PHE A 282 9.23 4.14 -2.39
CA PHE A 282 9.67 2.75 -2.41
C PHE A 282 8.83 1.86 -3.35
N PHE A 283 7.51 2.07 -3.38
CA PHE A 283 6.57 1.35 -4.25
C PHE A 283 6.36 1.99 -5.65
N GLU A 284 7.18 2.95 -6.10
CA GLU A 284 6.92 3.68 -7.35
C GLU A 284 6.97 2.77 -8.60
N THR A 285 7.91 1.82 -8.64
CA THR A 285 8.15 0.91 -9.78
C THR A 285 7.14 -0.22 -9.92
N ILE A 286 6.32 -0.48 -8.88
CA ILE A 286 5.35 -1.58 -8.87
C ILE A 286 4.08 -1.15 -9.60
N HIS A 287 3.62 -1.95 -10.56
CA HIS A 287 2.36 -1.75 -11.27
C HIS A 287 1.17 -2.46 -10.59
N PRO A 288 -0.09 -1.92 -10.63
CA PRO A 288 -0.58 -0.76 -11.42
C PRO A 288 0.08 0.58 -11.07
N ARG A 289 0.17 1.55 -12.00
CA ARG A 289 0.90 2.81 -11.77
C ARG A 289 0.14 3.75 -10.81
N SER A 290 0.87 4.58 -10.06
CA SER A 290 0.31 5.55 -9.11
C SER A 290 -0.57 6.62 -9.76
N ALA A 291 -1.80 6.74 -9.25
CA ALA A 291 -2.80 7.73 -9.62
C ALA A 291 -2.57 9.11 -8.95
N ARG A 292 -1.55 9.25 -8.06
CA ARG A 292 -1.28 10.50 -7.33
C ARG A 292 -1.06 11.73 -8.21
N HIS A 293 -0.61 11.54 -9.45
CA HIS A 293 -0.50 12.61 -10.45
C HIS A 293 -1.84 13.23 -10.88
N CYS A 294 -2.97 12.58 -10.53
CA CYS A 294 -4.34 13.05 -10.72
C CYS A 294 -5.15 13.19 -9.41
N MET A 295 -4.50 13.12 -8.25
CA MET A 295 -5.16 13.40 -6.97
C MET A 295 -5.15 14.90 -6.65
N ASP A 296 -6.24 15.39 -6.07
CA ASP A 296 -6.30 16.74 -5.51
C ASP A 296 -5.39 16.85 -4.28
N LYS A 297 -4.40 17.75 -4.35
CA LYS A 297 -3.43 18.02 -3.28
C LYS A 297 -4.01 18.75 -2.08
N SER A 298 -5.22 19.31 -2.19
CA SER A 298 -5.93 19.96 -1.06
C SER A 298 -6.61 18.96 -0.12
N ILE A 299 -6.77 17.69 -0.55
CA ILE A 299 -7.42 16.65 0.24
C ILE A 299 -6.36 15.87 1.02
N SER A 300 -6.43 15.96 2.36
CA SER A 300 -5.54 15.22 3.27
C SER A 300 -5.62 13.69 3.03
N PRO A 301 -4.50 12.96 3.18
CA PRO A 301 -4.51 11.51 3.19
C PRO A 301 -5.45 10.94 4.27
N PRO A 302 -6.13 9.81 3.99
CA PRO A 302 -6.98 9.11 4.96
C PRO A 302 -6.15 8.33 5.99
N GLU A 303 -6.76 7.91 7.11
CA GLU A 303 -6.16 6.90 7.99
C GLU A 303 -5.97 5.59 7.19
N PHE A 304 -4.74 5.07 7.16
CA PHE A 304 -4.38 3.82 6.50
C PHE A 304 -4.35 2.66 7.50
N LEU A 305 -4.78 1.48 7.08
CA LEU A 305 -4.78 0.28 7.91
C LEU A 305 -3.39 -0.37 7.94
N HIS A 306 -2.68 -0.41 6.81
CA HIS A 306 -1.36 -1.04 6.61
C HIS A 306 -0.79 -0.66 5.23
N LEU A 307 0.41 -1.12 4.87
CA LEU A 307 1.11 -0.73 3.63
C LEU A 307 0.32 -1.04 2.35
N LEU A 308 -0.33 -2.21 2.26
CA LEU A 308 -1.16 -2.58 1.10
C LEU A 308 -2.40 -1.67 0.93
N ASP A 309 -2.95 -1.11 2.02
CA ASP A 309 -4.07 -0.16 1.97
C ASP A 309 -3.61 1.22 1.48
N LEU A 310 -2.44 1.69 1.93
CA LEU A 310 -1.76 2.86 1.37
C LEU A 310 -1.42 2.67 -0.13
N PHE A 311 -0.95 1.49 -0.51
CA PHE A 311 -0.72 1.16 -1.92
C PHE A 311 -2.03 1.21 -2.70
N HIS A 312 -3.08 0.54 -2.24
CA HIS A 312 -4.42 0.54 -2.83
C HIS A 312 -4.92 1.97 -3.07
N TRP A 313 -4.92 2.82 -2.02
CA TRP A 313 -5.25 4.24 -2.11
C TRP A 313 -4.54 4.94 -3.26
N SER A 314 -3.22 4.76 -3.35
CA SER A 314 -2.39 5.42 -4.36
C SER A 314 -2.68 4.97 -5.80
N ARG A 315 -3.36 3.84 -6.03
CA ARG A 315 -3.64 3.30 -7.37
C ARG A 315 -5.09 3.48 -7.83
N VAL A 316 -6.07 3.62 -6.93
CA VAL A 316 -7.49 3.82 -7.28
C VAL A 316 -7.87 5.29 -7.50
N PRO A 317 -9.01 5.60 -8.16
CA PRO A 317 -9.55 6.96 -8.20
C PRO A 317 -9.92 7.48 -6.82
N GLN A 318 -9.64 8.76 -6.56
CA GLN A 318 -9.90 9.42 -5.28
C GLN A 318 -11.39 9.37 -4.88
N ASN A 319 -12.31 9.48 -5.84
CA ASN A 319 -13.75 9.36 -5.63
C ASN A 319 -14.27 7.90 -5.52
N LYS A 320 -13.40 6.89 -5.68
CA LYS A 320 -13.75 5.46 -5.58
C LYS A 320 -12.93 4.72 -4.52
N TYR A 321 -12.13 5.42 -3.71
CA TYR A 321 -11.34 4.79 -2.65
C TYR A 321 -12.17 4.35 -1.45
N SER A 322 -13.09 5.21 -0.98
CA SER A 322 -14.01 4.90 0.10
C SER A 322 -15.39 4.61 -0.47
N LEU A 323 -16.04 3.54 0.00
CA LEU A 323 -17.46 3.33 -0.28
C LEU A 323 -18.29 4.13 0.74
N PRO A 324 -19.27 4.95 0.30
CA PRO A 324 -20.35 5.38 1.17
C PRO A 324 -21.14 4.15 1.64
N ASP A 325 -21.81 4.24 2.80
CA ASP A 325 -22.68 3.17 3.33
C ASP A 325 -23.98 3.04 2.51
N GLN A 326 -23.85 2.54 1.28
CA GLN A 326 -24.95 2.29 0.36
C GLN A 326 -25.39 0.83 0.42
N ARG A 327 -26.63 0.64 0.84
CA ARG A 327 -27.27 -0.67 0.91
C ARG A 327 -27.48 -1.25 -0.49
N GLN A 328 -26.76 -2.34 -0.76
CA GLN A 328 -27.21 -3.51 -1.51
C GLN A 328 -28.31 -3.31 -2.58
N ASP A 329 -27.89 -3.31 -3.85
CA ASP A 329 -28.60 -4.03 -4.90
C ASP A 329 -27.76 -5.25 -5.33
N SER A 330 -28.31 -6.45 -5.13
CA SER A 330 -27.58 -7.73 -5.30
C SER A 330 -27.58 -8.22 -6.75
N MET A 331 -26.90 -7.49 -7.64
CA MET A 331 -26.74 -7.94 -9.03
C MET A 331 -25.56 -8.92 -9.16
N TYR A 332 -25.88 -10.20 -9.35
CA TYR A 332 -24.90 -11.21 -9.77
C TYR A 332 -24.33 -10.83 -11.14
N TRP A 333 -23.00 -10.80 -11.24
CA TRP A 333 -22.34 -10.38 -12.46
C TRP A 333 -22.35 -11.50 -13.51
N GLY A 334 -23.15 -11.32 -14.56
CA GLY A 334 -23.31 -12.30 -15.65
C GLY A 334 -22.15 -12.30 -16.64
N ARG A 335 -21.71 -13.51 -17.03
CA ARG A 335 -20.56 -13.78 -17.92
C ARG A 335 -20.79 -13.31 -19.37
N ASP A 336 -22.02 -12.87 -19.68
CA ASP A 336 -22.54 -12.49 -20.99
C ASP A 336 -22.13 -11.06 -21.36
N THR A 337 -20.82 -10.78 -21.30
CA THR A 337 -20.22 -9.51 -21.77
C THR A 337 -19.31 -9.84 -22.95
N PRO A 338 -19.52 -9.26 -24.14
CA PRO A 338 -18.75 -9.61 -25.34
C PRO A 338 -17.25 -9.28 -25.17
N ASN A 339 -16.40 -10.05 -25.86
CA ASN A 339 -14.95 -9.80 -25.83
C ASN A 339 -14.51 -8.60 -26.68
N ALA A 340 -13.24 -8.21 -26.56
CA ALA A 340 -12.73 -7.01 -27.24
C ALA A 340 -12.91 -7.09 -28.76
N ARG A 341 -12.80 -8.29 -29.35
CA ARG A 341 -13.10 -8.50 -30.77
C ARG A 341 -14.59 -8.30 -31.08
N GLU A 342 -15.50 -8.97 -30.37
CA GLU A 342 -16.95 -8.87 -30.60
C GLU A 342 -17.48 -7.44 -30.39
N LEU A 343 -16.93 -6.70 -29.41
CA LEU A 343 -17.22 -5.27 -29.23
C LEU A 343 -16.73 -4.41 -30.40
N THR A 344 -15.58 -4.74 -31.00
CA THR A 344 -15.07 -4.05 -32.20
C THR A 344 -15.97 -4.33 -33.42
N GLU A 345 -16.47 -5.55 -33.55
CA GLU A 345 -17.41 -5.96 -34.59
C GLU A 345 -18.77 -5.25 -34.47
N SER A 346 -19.12 -4.73 -33.27
CA SER A 346 -20.27 -3.84 -33.03
C SER A 346 -19.92 -2.35 -32.90
N ALA A 347 -18.95 -1.86 -33.68
CA ALA A 347 -18.54 -0.45 -33.77
C ALA A 347 -17.95 0.18 -32.48
N THR A 348 -17.50 -0.62 -31.51
CA THR A 348 -16.71 -0.10 -30.37
C THR A 348 -15.26 0.12 -30.78
N MET A 349 -14.67 1.24 -30.37
CA MET A 349 -13.24 1.51 -30.49
C MET A 349 -12.59 1.53 -29.11
N PHE A 350 -11.47 0.81 -28.98
CA PHE A 350 -10.64 0.86 -27.77
C PHE A 350 -9.60 1.98 -27.90
N GLU A 351 -9.54 2.87 -26.91
CA GLU A 351 -8.59 3.97 -26.83
C GLU A 351 -7.77 3.89 -25.54
N LYS A 352 -6.48 4.23 -25.63
CA LYS A 352 -5.57 4.23 -24.47
C LYS A 352 -5.79 5.50 -23.65
N LYS A 353 -6.35 5.34 -22.44
CA LYS A 353 -6.55 6.43 -21.49
C LYS A 353 -5.22 6.80 -20.84
N THR A 354 -4.71 7.98 -21.16
CA THR A 354 -3.41 8.47 -20.67
C THR A 354 -3.47 9.16 -19.31
N ASN A 355 -4.67 9.55 -18.86
CA ASN A 355 -4.86 10.41 -17.69
C ASN A 355 -5.74 9.69 -16.65
N GLY A 356 -5.33 9.72 -15.38
CA GLY A 356 -6.08 9.15 -14.25
C GLY A 356 -5.45 7.88 -13.68
N SER A 357 -6.28 7.05 -13.03
CA SER A 357 -5.87 5.81 -12.40
C SER A 357 -5.66 4.67 -13.41
N SER A 358 -4.64 3.83 -13.19
CA SER A 358 -4.44 2.57 -13.93
C SER A 358 -5.55 1.52 -13.74
N LEU A 359 -6.54 1.78 -12.89
CA LEU A 359 -7.69 0.90 -12.61
C LEU A 359 -9.02 1.52 -13.07
N ASP A 360 -9.01 2.71 -13.68
CA ASP A 360 -10.22 3.47 -14.03
C ASP A 360 -10.47 3.53 -15.53
N PHE A 361 -11.49 2.79 -15.97
CA PHE A 361 -11.95 2.69 -17.35
C PHE A 361 -13.23 3.51 -17.55
N THR A 362 -13.47 4.01 -18.77
CA THR A 362 -14.69 4.76 -19.12
C THR A 362 -15.24 4.31 -20.47
N PHE A 363 -16.56 4.39 -20.63
CA PHE A 363 -17.21 4.21 -21.92
C PHE A 363 -17.98 5.48 -22.28
N ARG A 364 -17.84 5.93 -23.53
CA ARG A 364 -18.44 7.17 -24.03
C ARG A 364 -18.91 7.02 -25.48
N ARG A 365 -20.09 7.56 -25.81
CA ARG A 365 -20.59 7.65 -27.20
C ARG A 365 -20.34 9.07 -27.70
N HIS A 366 -19.64 9.23 -28.83
CA HIS A 366 -19.34 10.57 -29.35
C HIS A 366 -20.58 11.20 -30.00
N TRP A 367 -20.94 12.43 -29.60
CA TRP A 367 -22.10 13.15 -30.14
C TRP A 367 -22.05 13.30 -31.67
N PHE A 368 -20.90 13.68 -32.23
CA PHE A 368 -20.73 13.79 -33.68
C PHE A 368 -20.63 12.43 -34.41
N ARG A 369 -20.65 11.30 -33.69
CA ARG A 369 -20.53 9.94 -34.21
C ARG A 369 -21.34 8.95 -33.35
N CYS A 370 -22.64 9.18 -33.14
CA CYS A 370 -23.51 8.42 -32.22
C CYS A 370 -23.48 6.88 -32.35
N ILE A 371 -23.04 6.40 -33.52
CA ILE A 371 -22.90 4.98 -33.91
C ILE A 371 -21.63 4.33 -33.33
N ILE A 372 -20.61 5.11 -32.97
CA ILE A 372 -19.32 4.61 -32.47
C ILE A 372 -19.23 4.86 -30.95
N GLY A 373 -19.12 3.76 -30.21
CA GLY A 373 -18.74 3.76 -28.80
C GLY A 373 -17.23 3.78 -28.67
N VAL A 374 -16.70 4.54 -27.71
CA VAL A 374 -15.30 4.52 -27.33
C VAL A 374 -15.18 3.95 -25.92
N PHE A 375 -14.33 2.94 -25.78
CA PHE A 375 -13.96 2.35 -24.50
C PHE A 375 -12.54 2.82 -24.16
N ASP A 376 -12.43 3.79 -23.25
CA ASP A 376 -11.15 4.29 -22.76
C ASP A 376 -10.64 3.36 -21.66
N ILE A 377 -9.52 2.70 -21.89
CA ILE A 377 -8.88 1.78 -20.94
C ILE A 377 -7.48 2.30 -20.63
N PRO A 378 -7.06 2.39 -19.35
CA PRO A 378 -5.74 2.89 -18.99
C PRO A 378 -4.61 2.00 -19.54
N GLU A 379 -3.40 2.58 -19.64
CA GLU A 379 -2.21 1.83 -20.02
C GLU A 379 -1.80 0.82 -18.94
N LEU A 380 -1.61 -0.43 -19.38
CA LEU A 380 -1.33 -1.58 -18.53
C LEU A 380 0.08 -2.12 -18.79
N HIS A 381 0.87 -2.12 -17.74
CA HIS A 381 2.14 -2.83 -17.67
C HIS A 381 1.94 -4.09 -16.81
N ILE A 382 2.06 -5.28 -17.40
CA ILE A 382 1.77 -6.56 -16.73
C ILE A 382 3.04 -7.41 -16.67
N CYS A 383 3.67 -7.37 -15.50
CA CYS A 383 4.93 -8.04 -15.18
C CYS A 383 4.67 -9.41 -14.55
N ASN A 384 5.72 -10.23 -14.39
CA ASN A 384 5.61 -11.55 -13.74
C ASN A 384 5.00 -11.46 -12.34
N TYR A 385 5.38 -10.43 -11.56
CA TYR A 385 4.85 -10.17 -10.22
C TYR A 385 3.38 -9.69 -10.19
N SER A 386 2.82 -9.23 -11.31
CA SER A 386 1.48 -8.62 -11.31
C SER A 386 0.40 -9.59 -10.85
N SER A 387 0.58 -10.92 -11.03
CA SER A 387 -0.34 -11.92 -10.49
C SER A 387 -0.44 -11.89 -8.96
N LEU A 388 0.65 -11.58 -8.26
CA LEU A 388 0.68 -11.46 -6.79
C LEU A 388 0.02 -10.15 -6.34
N ILE A 389 0.37 -9.03 -6.99
CA ILE A 389 -0.18 -7.71 -6.65
C ILE A 389 -1.69 -7.63 -6.89
N PHE A 390 -2.18 -8.07 -8.06
CA PHE A 390 -3.62 -8.11 -8.34
C PHE A 390 -4.35 -9.08 -7.40
N HIS A 391 -3.78 -10.25 -7.07
CA HIS A 391 -4.39 -11.17 -6.11
C HIS A 391 -4.58 -10.51 -4.74
N ASN A 392 -3.51 -9.97 -4.15
CA ASN A 392 -3.55 -9.41 -2.79
C ASN A 392 -4.43 -8.15 -2.70
N LEU A 393 -4.46 -7.31 -3.74
CA LEU A 393 -5.40 -6.19 -3.83
C LEU A 393 -6.86 -6.65 -3.92
N ILE A 394 -7.18 -7.70 -4.68
CA ILE A 394 -8.54 -8.27 -4.74
C ILE A 394 -8.93 -8.89 -3.39
N THR A 395 -8.02 -9.63 -2.74
CA THR A 395 -8.23 -10.14 -1.38
C THR A 395 -8.54 -9.01 -0.39
N PHE A 396 -7.78 -7.92 -0.45
CA PHE A 396 -7.99 -6.73 0.37
C PHE A 396 -9.36 -6.07 0.11
N GLU A 397 -9.75 -5.87 -1.15
CA GLU A 397 -11.06 -5.30 -1.55
C GLU A 397 -12.26 -6.21 -1.23
N ILE A 398 -12.05 -7.50 -1.07
CA ILE A 398 -13.06 -8.47 -0.63
C ILE A 398 -13.23 -8.43 0.89
N GLN A 399 -12.13 -8.41 1.66
CA GLN A 399 -12.17 -8.43 3.12
C GLN A 399 -12.48 -7.05 3.74
N SER A 400 -12.20 -5.95 3.02
CA SER A 400 -12.53 -4.60 3.45
C SER A 400 -13.98 -4.22 3.14
N SER A 401 -14.71 -3.75 4.15
CA SER A 401 -16.08 -3.22 3.98
C SER A 401 -16.11 -1.73 3.63
N SER A 402 -15.03 -0.98 3.88
CA SER A 402 -14.98 0.47 3.73
C SER A 402 -14.21 0.96 2.49
N ARG A 403 -13.34 0.12 1.90
CA ARG A 403 -12.57 0.46 0.70
C ARG A 403 -13.27 0.01 -0.60
N GLY A 404 -13.07 0.78 -1.66
CA GLY A 404 -13.70 0.55 -2.95
C GLY A 404 -13.05 -0.55 -3.78
N ARG A 405 -13.91 -1.32 -4.46
CA ARG A 405 -13.57 -2.57 -5.17
C ARG A 405 -13.08 -2.36 -6.60
N CYS A 406 -12.15 -1.42 -6.80
CA CYS A 406 -11.69 -0.99 -8.12
C CYS A 406 -10.84 -2.05 -8.83
N THR A 407 -9.95 -2.73 -8.11
CA THR A 407 -9.05 -3.76 -8.65
C THR A 407 -9.81 -5.02 -9.03
N MET A 408 -10.78 -5.42 -8.21
CA MET A 408 -11.75 -6.47 -8.47
C MET A 408 -12.61 -6.13 -9.70
N ALA A 409 -13.17 -4.92 -9.76
CA ALA A 409 -13.97 -4.46 -10.89
C ALA A 409 -13.16 -4.44 -12.21
N PHE A 410 -11.95 -3.91 -12.15
CA PHE A 410 -11.02 -3.88 -13.26
C PHE A 410 -10.66 -5.29 -13.76
N SER A 411 -10.39 -6.22 -12.84
CA SER A 411 -10.02 -7.61 -13.18
C SER A 411 -11.18 -8.38 -13.81
N ALA A 412 -12.41 -8.16 -13.33
CA ALA A 412 -13.62 -8.70 -13.95
C ALA A 412 -13.84 -8.12 -15.37
N LEU A 413 -13.64 -6.81 -15.57
CA LEU A 413 -13.69 -6.22 -16.92
C LEU A 413 -12.62 -6.82 -17.86
N MET A 414 -11.37 -6.90 -17.42
CA MET A 414 -10.29 -7.42 -18.25
C MET A 414 -10.53 -8.90 -18.64
N ARG A 415 -11.16 -9.69 -17.77
CA ARG A 415 -11.59 -11.06 -18.11
C ARG A 415 -12.70 -11.10 -19.18
N ASN A 416 -13.56 -10.10 -19.28
CA ASN A 416 -14.54 -10.02 -20.36
C ASN A 416 -13.89 -9.70 -21.68
N LEU A 417 -12.98 -8.72 -21.68
CA LEU A 417 -12.31 -8.25 -22.87
C LEU A 417 -11.34 -9.29 -23.43
N LEU A 418 -10.61 -10.01 -22.56
CA LEU A 418 -9.60 -10.99 -22.95
C LEU A 418 -10.12 -12.43 -22.81
N GLN A 419 -10.62 -13.00 -23.91
CA GLN A 419 -11.11 -14.38 -23.95
C GLN A 419 -10.32 -15.24 -24.95
N ARG A 420 -9.83 -14.63 -26.03
CA ARG A 420 -9.04 -15.25 -27.10
C ARG A 420 -7.75 -14.45 -27.33
N GLU A 421 -6.76 -15.04 -28.00
CA GLU A 421 -5.50 -14.32 -28.25
C GLU A 421 -5.68 -13.11 -29.18
N GLU A 422 -6.70 -13.13 -30.04
CA GLU A 422 -7.07 -12.01 -30.91
C GLU A 422 -7.44 -10.77 -30.11
N ASP A 423 -8.06 -10.94 -28.93
CA ASP A 423 -8.38 -9.83 -28.01
C ASP A 423 -7.11 -9.22 -27.42
N VAL A 424 -6.16 -10.07 -27.02
CA VAL A 424 -4.86 -9.62 -26.50
C VAL A 424 -4.07 -8.87 -27.58
N LYS A 425 -4.04 -9.41 -28.79
CA LYS A 425 -3.37 -8.80 -29.96
C LYS A 425 -4.02 -7.46 -30.31
N LEU A 426 -5.35 -7.36 -30.23
CA LEU A 426 -6.09 -6.10 -30.40
C LEU A 426 -5.73 -5.05 -29.33
N LEU A 427 -5.78 -5.40 -28.03
CA LEU A 427 -5.45 -4.43 -26.97
C LEU A 427 -3.95 -4.07 -26.93
N ARG A 428 -3.05 -4.95 -27.41
CA ARG A 428 -1.64 -4.63 -27.69
C ARG A 428 -1.49 -3.64 -28.85
N GLN A 429 -2.16 -3.87 -29.97
CA GLN A 429 -2.17 -2.93 -31.12
C GLN A 429 -2.72 -1.54 -30.76
N ARG A 430 -3.66 -1.47 -29.80
CA ARG A 430 -4.20 -0.21 -29.27
C ARG A 430 -3.33 0.45 -28.19
N GLY A 431 -2.19 -0.15 -27.85
CA GLY A 431 -1.26 0.36 -26.83
C GLY A 431 -1.80 0.29 -25.39
N ILE A 432 -2.95 -0.38 -25.17
CA ILE A 432 -3.53 -0.57 -23.83
C ILE A 432 -2.70 -1.59 -23.06
N LEU A 433 -2.24 -2.66 -23.72
CA LEU A 433 -1.29 -3.63 -23.17
C LEU A 433 0.14 -3.28 -23.62
N ALA A 434 0.66 -2.13 -23.18
CA ALA A 434 1.88 -1.52 -23.73
C ALA A 434 3.16 -2.31 -23.46
N SER A 435 3.31 -2.90 -22.27
CA SER A 435 4.43 -3.80 -21.97
C SER A 435 3.98 -4.95 -21.08
N SER A 436 4.09 -6.18 -21.56
CA SER A 436 3.89 -7.36 -20.74
C SER A 436 4.97 -8.39 -20.98
N SER A 437 5.49 -8.96 -19.89
CA SER A 437 6.43 -10.08 -19.93
C SER A 437 5.74 -11.43 -20.18
N MET A 438 4.41 -11.46 -20.22
CA MET A 438 3.60 -12.66 -20.40
C MET A 438 3.23 -12.88 -21.88
N ALA A 439 3.13 -14.15 -22.27
CA ALA A 439 2.53 -14.55 -23.55
C ALA A 439 1.02 -14.26 -23.58
N ASP A 440 0.42 -14.17 -24.77
CA ASP A 440 -1.01 -13.83 -24.93
C ASP A 440 -1.91 -14.79 -24.14
N ARG A 441 -1.63 -16.09 -24.25
CA ARG A 441 -2.30 -17.14 -23.47
C ARG A 441 -2.18 -16.95 -21.95
N GLN A 442 -0.97 -16.67 -21.46
CA GLN A 442 -0.72 -16.46 -20.02
C GLN A 442 -1.50 -15.25 -19.46
N LEU A 443 -1.70 -14.21 -20.28
CA LEU A 443 -2.47 -13.03 -19.90
C LEU A 443 -3.98 -13.34 -19.77
N ILE A 444 -4.53 -14.14 -20.70
CA ILE A 444 -5.92 -14.64 -20.62
C ILE A 444 -6.10 -15.50 -19.36
N ASP A 445 -5.17 -16.43 -19.12
CA ASP A 445 -5.22 -17.32 -17.95
C ASP A 445 -5.05 -16.55 -16.62
N LEU A 446 -4.24 -15.47 -16.60
CA LEU A 446 -4.13 -14.56 -15.47
C LEU A 446 -5.48 -13.94 -15.11
N PHE A 447 -6.14 -13.25 -16.04
CA PHE A 447 -7.42 -12.60 -15.74
C PHE A 447 -8.55 -13.63 -15.52
N ALA A 448 -8.45 -14.84 -16.08
CA ALA A 448 -9.36 -15.94 -15.75
C ALA A 448 -9.21 -16.43 -14.30
N ARG A 449 -8.00 -16.53 -13.75
CA ARG A 449 -7.79 -16.82 -12.32
C ARG A 449 -8.26 -15.69 -11.42
N LEU A 450 -7.85 -14.44 -11.72
CA LEU A 450 -8.23 -13.27 -10.92
C LEU A 450 -9.76 -13.10 -10.85
N SER A 451 -10.47 -13.26 -11.97
CA SER A 451 -11.94 -13.15 -12.00
C SER A 451 -12.66 -14.27 -11.25
N ARG A 452 -12.05 -15.44 -11.01
CA ARG A 452 -12.69 -16.50 -10.18
C ARG A 452 -12.72 -16.12 -8.70
N LEU A 453 -11.77 -15.30 -8.23
CA LEU A 453 -11.83 -14.69 -6.89
C LEU A 453 -13.05 -13.78 -6.74
N THR A 454 -13.57 -13.23 -7.84
CA THR A 454 -14.65 -12.25 -7.86
C THR A 454 -16.03 -12.87 -8.13
N GLU A 455 -16.13 -14.15 -8.49
CA GLU A 455 -17.40 -14.78 -8.94
C GLU A 455 -18.52 -14.79 -7.88
N ASN A 456 -18.16 -14.79 -6.59
CA ASN A 456 -19.13 -14.78 -5.48
C ASN A 456 -19.28 -13.39 -4.81
N HIS A 457 -18.71 -12.33 -5.39
CA HIS A 457 -18.61 -11.02 -4.76
C HIS A 457 -19.37 -9.93 -5.53
N GLN A 458 -20.02 -9.02 -4.81
CA GLN A 458 -20.81 -7.94 -5.39
C GLN A 458 -19.91 -6.86 -6.02
N MET A 459 -20.08 -6.64 -7.32
CA MET A 459 -19.35 -5.61 -8.09
C MET A 459 -19.83 -4.18 -7.76
N PRO A 460 -18.97 -3.15 -7.92
CA PRO A 460 -19.41 -1.75 -7.90
C PRO A 460 -20.46 -1.42 -8.97
N ASN A 461 -21.41 -0.56 -8.59
CA ASN A 461 -22.43 -0.03 -9.51
C ASN A 461 -21.81 0.67 -10.74
N ASP A 462 -20.66 1.33 -10.59
CA ASP A 462 -19.90 1.93 -11.70
C ASP A 462 -19.52 0.93 -12.80
N LEU A 463 -19.01 -0.25 -12.42
CA LEU A 463 -18.69 -1.31 -13.38
C LEU A 463 -19.97 -1.83 -14.04
N PHE A 464 -21.03 -2.04 -13.25
CA PHE A 464 -22.31 -2.50 -13.79
C PHE A 464 -22.85 -1.52 -14.84
N ASN A 465 -22.89 -0.22 -14.51
CA ASN A 465 -23.33 0.86 -15.38
C ASN A 465 -22.53 0.89 -16.70
N ILE A 466 -21.20 0.79 -16.63
CA ILE A 466 -20.35 0.76 -17.83
C ILE A 466 -20.60 -0.50 -18.66
N CYS A 467 -20.64 -1.68 -18.04
CA CYS A 467 -20.98 -2.94 -18.73
C CYS A 467 -22.39 -2.94 -19.33
N GLN A 468 -23.35 -2.23 -18.73
CA GLN A 468 -24.69 -2.04 -19.29
C GLN A 468 -24.68 -1.10 -20.50
N GLN A 469 -23.94 0.02 -20.45
CA GLN A 469 -23.80 0.95 -21.57
C GLN A 469 -23.08 0.33 -22.77
N VAL A 470 -22.07 -0.51 -22.51
CA VAL A 470 -21.31 -1.29 -23.50
C VAL A 470 -22.20 -2.34 -24.15
N ARG A 471 -22.94 -3.16 -23.37
CA ARG A 471 -23.90 -4.14 -23.92
C ARG A 471 -25.03 -3.46 -24.70
N SER A 472 -25.66 -2.42 -24.15
CA SER A 472 -26.61 -1.55 -24.87
C SER A 472 -26.05 -0.95 -26.17
N HIS A 473 -24.73 -0.80 -26.30
CA HIS A 473 -24.11 -0.37 -27.55
C HIS A 473 -23.92 -1.56 -28.52
N HIS A 474 -23.47 -2.71 -28.02
CA HIS A 474 -23.26 -3.94 -28.78
C HIS A 474 -24.57 -4.55 -29.32
N ASP A 475 -25.62 -4.59 -28.49
CA ASP A 475 -26.91 -5.23 -28.79
C ASP A 475 -27.77 -4.40 -29.77
N ASN A 476 -27.34 -3.18 -30.12
CA ASN A 476 -28.06 -2.30 -31.04
C ASN A 476 -27.79 -2.72 -32.49
N PRO A 477 -28.81 -3.13 -33.28
CA PRO A 477 -28.62 -3.59 -34.66
C PRO A 477 -27.96 -2.57 -35.58
N VAL A 478 -28.14 -1.26 -35.33
CA VAL A 478 -27.49 -0.19 -36.11
C VAL A 478 -25.98 -0.20 -35.90
N ASN A 479 -25.53 -0.42 -34.66
CA ASN A 479 -24.10 -0.43 -34.33
C ASN A 479 -23.42 -1.73 -34.80
N GLN A 480 -24.12 -2.87 -34.73
CA GLN A 480 -23.67 -4.14 -35.34
C GLN A 480 -23.52 -4.00 -36.87
N PHE A 481 -24.54 -3.46 -37.54
CA PHE A 481 -24.52 -3.24 -38.98
C PHE A 481 -23.38 -2.28 -39.38
N CYS A 482 -23.26 -1.13 -38.71
CA CYS A 482 -22.20 -0.17 -38.99
C CYS A 482 -20.79 -0.68 -38.63
N GLY A 483 -20.64 -1.47 -37.57
CA GLY A 483 -19.38 -2.13 -37.22
C GLY A 483 -18.92 -3.10 -38.30
N SER A 484 -19.84 -3.93 -38.80
CA SER A 484 -19.59 -4.82 -39.94
C SER A 484 -19.18 -4.06 -41.21
N ILE A 485 -19.77 -2.88 -41.45
CA ILE A 485 -19.40 -2.00 -42.58
C ILE A 485 -18.01 -1.38 -42.38
N ILE A 486 -17.70 -0.88 -41.17
CA ILE A 486 -16.41 -0.27 -40.85
C ILE A 486 -15.28 -1.29 -41.08
N ILE A 487 -15.41 -2.50 -40.54
CA ILE A 487 -14.40 -3.55 -40.69
C ILE A 487 -14.27 -4.02 -42.15
N ARG A 488 -15.39 -4.15 -42.88
CA ARG A 488 -15.39 -4.70 -44.24
C ARG A 488 -14.97 -3.71 -45.33
N TYR A 489 -15.34 -2.43 -45.22
CA TYR A 489 -15.14 -1.42 -46.27
C TYR A 489 -14.09 -0.36 -45.92
N PHE A 490 -13.70 -0.23 -44.65
CA PHE A 490 -12.67 0.71 -44.21
C PHE A 490 -11.48 0.04 -43.48
N PRO A 491 -10.96 -1.12 -43.94
CA PRO A 491 -9.90 -1.86 -43.24
C PRO A 491 -8.51 -1.18 -43.30
N SER A 492 -8.32 -0.16 -44.13
CA SER A 492 -7.07 0.61 -44.20
C SER A 492 -7.30 2.08 -44.54
N PRO A 493 -6.35 2.98 -44.18
CA PRO A 493 -6.42 4.39 -44.56
C PRO A 493 -6.44 4.63 -46.08
N LEU A 494 -5.76 3.77 -46.85
CA LEU A 494 -5.72 3.87 -48.32
C LEU A 494 -7.08 3.51 -48.93
N VAL A 495 -7.72 2.43 -48.49
CA VAL A 495 -9.07 2.07 -48.96
C VAL A 495 -10.07 3.16 -48.58
N THR A 496 -9.97 3.68 -47.36
CA THR A 496 -10.76 4.82 -46.89
C THR A 496 -10.61 6.04 -47.81
N LEU A 497 -9.38 6.41 -48.16
CA LEU A 497 -9.10 7.51 -49.09
C LEU A 497 -9.67 7.26 -50.49
N THR A 498 -9.57 6.04 -51.02
CA THR A 498 -10.17 5.70 -52.32
C THR A 498 -11.69 5.76 -52.32
N VAL A 499 -12.35 5.38 -51.22
CA VAL A 499 -13.82 5.48 -51.06
C VAL A 499 -14.24 6.95 -51.00
N PHE A 500 -13.55 7.79 -50.22
CA PHE A 500 -13.81 9.24 -50.21
C PHE A 500 -13.55 9.90 -51.57
N GLY A 501 -12.47 9.52 -52.27
CA GLY A 501 -12.19 10.00 -53.63
C GLY A 501 -13.29 9.60 -54.63
N ALA A 502 -13.76 8.36 -54.58
CA ALA A 502 -14.87 7.90 -55.41
C ALA A 502 -16.16 8.67 -55.13
N ILE A 503 -16.50 8.93 -53.86
CA ILE A 503 -17.67 9.73 -53.47
C ILE A 503 -17.55 11.18 -53.96
N LEU A 504 -16.38 11.80 -53.79
CA LEU A 504 -16.10 13.17 -54.22
C LEU A 504 -16.14 13.35 -55.75
N LEU A 505 -15.83 12.31 -56.53
CA LEU A 505 -15.99 12.31 -57.98
C LEU A 505 -17.44 11.99 -58.39
N PHE A 506 -18.10 11.07 -57.68
CA PHE A 506 -19.46 10.63 -58.00
C PHE A 506 -20.50 11.75 -57.80
N ILE A 507 -20.47 12.48 -56.69
CA ILE A 507 -21.47 13.51 -56.37
C ILE A 507 -21.58 14.60 -57.46
N PRO A 508 -20.47 15.21 -57.96
CA PRO A 508 -20.51 16.12 -59.10
C PRO A 508 -21.08 15.49 -60.37
N THR A 509 -20.69 14.26 -60.72
CA THR A 509 -21.23 13.60 -61.93
C THR A 509 -22.72 13.31 -61.83
N LEU A 510 -23.22 12.95 -60.65
CA LEU A 510 -24.65 12.73 -60.40
C LEU A 510 -25.43 14.05 -60.52
N LEU A 511 -24.93 15.13 -59.91
CA LEU A 511 -25.53 16.47 -60.02
C LEU A 511 -25.53 16.99 -61.46
N GLN A 512 -24.43 16.77 -62.21
CA GLN A 512 -24.34 17.09 -63.64
C GLN A 512 -25.36 16.30 -64.47
N THR A 513 -25.54 15.00 -64.16
CA THR A 513 -26.51 14.15 -64.87
C THR A 513 -27.95 14.57 -64.58
N ILE A 514 -28.26 14.92 -63.33
CA ILE A 514 -29.58 15.45 -62.95
C ILE A 514 -29.84 16.79 -63.66
N TYR A 515 -28.89 17.71 -63.64
CA TYR A 515 -29.02 19.01 -64.32
C TYR A 515 -29.09 18.90 -65.86
N ALA A 516 -28.57 17.82 -66.44
CA ALA A 516 -28.67 17.53 -67.88
C ALA A 516 -29.97 16.79 -68.29
N MET A 517 -30.82 16.42 -67.34
CA MET A 517 -32.14 15.81 -67.58
C MET A 517 -33.32 16.71 -67.15
N LEU A 518 -33.04 17.95 -66.75
CA LEU A 518 -33.99 18.92 -66.18
C LEU A 518 -34.11 20.17 -67.06
#